data_AF-A0A3D2RQG7-F1
#
_entry.id   AF-A0A3D2RQG7-F1
#
_cell.length_a   1.000
_cell.length_b   1.000
_cell.length_c   1.000
_cell.angle_alpha   90.00
_cell.angle_beta   90.00
_cell.angle_gamma   90.00
#
_symmetry.space_group_name_H-M   'P 1'
#
loop_
_entity.id
_entity.type
_entity.pdbx_description
1 polymer ?
#
loop_
_entity_poly.entity_id
_entity_poly.type
_entity_poly.pdbx_seq_one_letter_code
_entity_poly.pdbx_strand_id
1 'polypeptide(L)' 'RKQQVGSGDRSAKIRTYNFPQGRVTDHRIKLTLHRLEEILDGALGELVEALR' A
#
# COMPACT_ATOMS: atom_id res chain seq x y z
N ARG A 1 -18.52 2.27 8.46
CA ARG A 1 -17.71 1.02 8.46
C ARG A 1 -17.94 0.14 7.23
N LYS A 2 -19.14 -0.42 6.99
CA LYS A 2 -19.39 -1.30 5.81
C LYS A 2 -19.14 -0.62 4.45
N GLN A 3 -19.31 0.68 4.31
CA GLN A 3 -19.03 1.39 3.05
C GLN A 3 -17.53 1.58 2.77
N GLN A 4 -16.68 1.60 3.80
CA GLN A 4 -15.23 1.82 3.67
C GLN A 4 -14.46 0.50 3.50
N VAL A 5 -15.09 -0.63 3.82
CA VAL A 5 -14.50 -1.97 3.72
C VAL A 5 -15.36 -2.74 2.74
N GLY A 6 -14.83 -2.96 1.53
CA GLY A 6 -15.50 -3.74 0.49
C GLY A 6 -15.71 -5.21 0.88
N SER A 7 -16.17 -6.03 -0.06
CA SER A 7 -16.51 -7.45 0.13
C SER A 7 -15.33 -8.35 0.53
N GLY A 8 -14.12 -7.81 0.68
CA GLY A 8 -12.91 -8.56 0.98
C GLY A 8 -12.26 -9.22 -0.23
N ASP A 9 -12.79 -8.98 -1.43
CA ASP A 9 -12.16 -9.47 -2.66
C ASP A 9 -10.73 -8.89 -2.81
N ARG A 10 -9.80 -9.73 -3.27
CA ARG A 10 -8.40 -9.37 -3.46
C ARG A 10 -8.21 -8.28 -4.50
N SER A 11 -9.12 -8.19 -5.47
CA SER A 11 -9.12 -7.17 -6.52
C SER A 11 -9.43 -5.76 -5.98
N ALA A 12 -10.14 -5.67 -4.85
CA ALA A 12 -10.54 -4.40 -4.24
C ALA A 12 -9.47 -3.82 -3.28
N LYS A 13 -8.26 -4.39 -3.24
CA LYS A 13 -7.19 -3.94 -2.34
C LYS A 13 -6.57 -2.64 -2.83
N ILE A 14 -6.50 -1.65 -1.94
CA ILE A 14 -5.81 -0.38 -2.17
C ILE A 14 -4.27 -0.51 -2.21
N ARG A 15 -3.70 -1.53 -1.56
CA ARG A 15 -2.24 -1.76 -1.48
C ARG A 15 -1.90 -3.25 -1.50
N THR A 16 -0.74 -3.57 -2.09
CA THR A 16 -0.11 -4.89 -2.03
C THR A 16 1.26 -4.78 -1.37
N TYR A 17 1.51 -5.60 -0.35
CA TYR A 17 2.82 -5.76 0.29
C TYR A 17 3.43 -7.09 -0.18
N ASN A 18 4.63 -7.05 -0.75
CA ASN A 18 5.31 -8.20 -1.32
C ASN A 18 6.64 -8.41 -0.59
N PHE A 19 6.62 -9.32 0.38
CA PHE A 19 7.75 -9.62 1.25
C PHE A 19 8.95 -10.24 0.49
N PRO A 20 8.78 -11.25 -0.38
CA PRO A 20 9.91 -11.83 -1.11
C PRO A 20 10.69 -10.83 -1.97
N GLN A 21 10.02 -9.78 -2.45
CA GLN A 21 10.61 -8.76 -3.33
C GLN A 21 10.78 -7.40 -2.64
N GLY A 22 10.58 -7.35 -1.32
CA GLY A 22 10.80 -6.16 -0.50
C GLY A 22 10.04 -4.91 -0.97
N ARG A 23 8.87 -5.05 -1.61
CA ARG A 23 8.14 -3.90 -2.18
C ARG A 23 6.72 -3.73 -1.68
N VAL A 24 6.26 -2.49 -1.73
CA VAL A 24 4.85 -2.11 -1.53
C VAL A 24 4.35 -1.40 -2.79
N THR A 25 3.15 -1.74 -3.22
CA THR A 25 2.47 -1.08 -4.35
C THR A 25 1.15 -0.50 -3.85
N ASP A 26 0.90 0.79 -4.07
CA ASP A 26 -0.39 1.44 -3.87
C ASP A 26 -1.15 1.53 -5.20
N HIS A 27 -2.28 0.84 -5.28
CA HIS A 27 -3.06 0.73 -6.52
C HIS A 27 -3.91 1.96 -6.81
N ARG A 28 -4.13 2.84 -5.84
CA ARG A 28 -4.91 4.08 -6.05
C ARG A 28 -4.17 5.05 -6.95
N ILE A 29 -2.85 5.10 -6.81
CA ILE A 29 -1.94 6.00 -7.54
C ILE A 29 -0.92 5.27 -8.42
N LYS A 30 -0.94 3.93 -8.44
CA LYS A 30 0.01 3.06 -9.16
C LYS A 30 1.48 3.27 -8.75
N LEU A 31 1.73 3.71 -7.52
CA LEU A 31 3.07 3.90 -6.97
C LEU A 31 3.63 2.55 -6.47
N THR A 32 4.89 2.26 -6.79
CA THR A 32 5.61 1.10 -6.24
C THR A 32 6.90 1.56 -5.58
N LEU A 33 7.11 1.15 -4.34
CA LEU A 33 8.31 1.44 -3.55
C LEU A 33 9.00 0.13 -3.17
N HIS A 34 10.33 0.09 -3.31
CA HIS A 34 11.16 -1.09 -3.05
C HIS A 34 11.83 -1.07 -1.67
N ARG A 35 11.16 -0.46 -0.68
CA ARG A 35 11.69 -0.23 0.67
C ARG A 35 10.72 -0.74 1.74
N LEU A 36 10.26 -1.98 1.59
CA LEU A 36 9.20 -2.53 2.45
C LEU A 36 9.55 -2.47 3.94
N GLU A 37 10.78 -2.77 4.33
CA GLU A 37 11.19 -2.74 5.75
C GLU A 37 11.06 -1.34 6.35
N GLU A 38 11.61 -0.31 5.69
CA GLU A 38 11.49 1.09 6.14
C GLU A 38 10.02 1.53 6.27
N ILE A 39 9.19 1.10 5.33
CA ILE A 39 7.74 1.40 5.31
C ILE A 39 7.05 0.76 6.51
N LEU A 40 7.44 -0.47 6.86
CA LEU A 40 6.92 -1.19 8.02
C LEU A 40 7.43 -0.60 9.34
N ASP A 41 8.65 -0.06 9.35
CA ASP A 41 9.25 0.64 10.50
C ASP A 41 8.69 2.06 10.71
N GLY A 42 7.79 2.52 9.82
CA GLY A 42 7.04 3.77 10.00
C GLY A 42 7.42 4.91 9.05
N ALA A 43 8.30 4.67 8.07
CA ALA A 43 8.65 5.65 7.04
C ALA A 43 7.53 5.84 5.98
N LEU A 44 6.31 6.17 6.44
CA LEU A 44 5.11 6.31 5.61
C LEU A 44 4.97 7.68 4.93
N GLY A 45 5.82 8.66 5.28
CA GLY A 45 5.70 10.05 4.82
C GLY A 45 5.59 10.16 3.30
N GLU A 46 6.51 9.52 2.56
CA GLU A 46 6.49 9.53 1.10
C GLU A 46 5.21 8.93 0.50
N LEU A 47 4.67 7.89 1.14
CA LEU A 47 3.47 7.20 0.68
C LEU A 47 2.21 8.04 0.94
N VAL A 48 2.21 8.84 2.02
CA VAL A 48 1.11 9.77 2.34
C VAL A 48 1.18 11.02 1.48
N GLU A 49 2.36 11.60 1.27
CA GLU A 49 2.54 12.76 0.38
C GLU A 49 2.18 12.41 -1.06
N ALA A 50 2.51 11.21 -1.55
CA ALA A 50 2.10 10.78 -2.89
C ALA A 50 0.58 10.58 -3.07
N LEU A 51 -0.20 10.57 -1.98
CA LEU A 51 -1.66 10.45 -1.97
C LEU A 51 -2.38 11.79 -1.80
N ARG A 52 -1.65 12.88 -1.52
CA ARG A 52 -2.21 14.24 -1.61
C ARG A 52 -2.50 14.61 -3.05
#